data_AF-W1F4K1-F1
#
_entry.id   AF-W1F4K1-F1
#
_cell.length_a   1.000
_cell.length_b   1.000
_cell.length_c   1.000
_cell.angle_alpha   90.00
_cell.angle_beta   90.00
_cell.angle_gamma   90.00
#
_symmetry.space_group_name_H-M   'P 1'
#
loop_
_entity.id
_entity.type
_entity.pdbx_description
1 polymer ?
#
loop_
_entity_poly.entity_id
_entity_poly.type
_entity_poly.pdbx_seq_one_letter_code
_entity_poly.pdbx_strand_id
1 'polypeptide(L)'
;MANPFAQKRHGGKIPVFTFHWRDDPRKDEEWYRRECEKIDNPVVVAQELDLNYSASAEGVLIPSEWVQAAVDAHIKLGIQPTGKRLGAMDVADEGRDKNAFSTRHGFLLENVREWSGVGSDIYQSVEKVFGFCEQDNLEEFRFDEDGLGAGVRGDARAINELRNAARRPSILATPFRGSGAVFDPDDEAVRGDNGQAARLNKDFFANAKAQSWWRLRKLFSEYLARRG
;
A
#
# COMPACT_ATOMS: atom_id res chain seq x y z
N MET A 1 -7.62 -6.29 -9.83
CA MET A 1 -8.99 -6.70 -9.42
C MET A 1 -9.19 -8.18 -9.72
N ALA A 2 -9.46 -9.01 -8.71
CA ALA A 2 -9.64 -10.46 -8.86
C ALA A 2 -11.09 -10.88 -9.18
N ASN A 3 -12.06 -9.96 -9.13
CA ASN A 3 -13.48 -10.23 -9.42
C ASN A 3 -13.75 -10.15 -10.95
N PRO A 4 -14.22 -11.24 -11.61
CA PRO A 4 -14.54 -11.26 -13.04
C PRO A 4 -15.58 -10.22 -13.47
N PHE A 5 -16.56 -9.87 -12.61
CA PHE A 5 -17.55 -8.84 -12.90
C PHE A 5 -16.92 -7.45 -12.91
N ALA A 6 -16.02 -7.17 -11.96
CA ALA A 6 -15.29 -5.90 -11.94
C ALA A 6 -14.39 -5.73 -13.17
N GLN A 7 -13.71 -6.81 -13.60
CA GLN A 7 -12.90 -6.79 -14.82
C GLN A 7 -13.74 -6.52 -16.07
N LYS A 8 -14.92 -7.16 -16.20
CA LYS A 8 -15.84 -6.93 -17.32
C LYS A 8 -16.40 -5.51 -17.31
N ARG A 9 -16.81 -5.01 -16.14
CA ARG A 9 -17.33 -3.66 -15.93
C ARG A 9 -16.30 -2.59 -16.33
N HIS A 10 -15.08 -2.72 -15.83
CA HIS A 10 -14.02 -1.73 -16.05
C HIS A 10 -13.20 -1.96 -17.32
N GLY A 11 -13.48 -3.03 -18.07
CA GLY A 11 -12.74 -3.40 -19.27
C GLY A 11 -13.15 -2.63 -20.54
N GLY A 12 -14.18 -1.79 -20.50
CA GLY A 12 -14.62 -0.93 -21.61
C GLY A 12 -15.23 -1.66 -22.82
N LYS A 13 -15.26 -2.99 -22.81
CA LYS A 13 -15.78 -3.84 -23.90
C LYS A 13 -17.31 -3.96 -23.91
N ILE A 14 -17.95 -3.62 -22.80
CA ILE A 14 -19.40 -3.76 -22.61
C ILE A 14 -19.92 -2.40 -22.13
N PRO A 15 -20.97 -1.84 -22.76
CA PRO A 15 -21.67 -0.67 -22.23
C PRO A 15 -22.25 -1.00 -20.86
N VAL A 16 -21.81 -0.26 -19.83
CA VAL A 16 -22.25 -0.47 -18.45
C VAL A 16 -23.30 0.55 -18.10
N PHE A 17 -24.46 0.08 -17.64
CA PHE A 17 -25.43 0.89 -16.93
C PHE A 17 -25.30 0.59 -15.43
N THR A 18 -25.20 1.63 -14.60
CA THR A 18 -25.19 1.52 -13.15
C THR A 18 -26.31 2.39 -12.61
N PHE A 19 -27.16 1.82 -11.76
CA PHE A 19 -28.23 2.54 -11.07
C PHE A 19 -28.04 2.32 -9.58
N HIS A 20 -27.42 3.30 -8.91
CA HIS A 20 -27.18 3.21 -7.47
C HIS A 20 -28.47 3.55 -6.72
N TRP A 21 -28.65 3.04 -5.50
CA TRP A 21 -29.86 3.33 -4.74
C TRP A 21 -30.01 4.83 -4.43
N ARG A 22 -28.90 5.56 -4.33
CA ARG A 22 -28.86 7.04 -4.20
C ARG A 22 -29.40 7.78 -5.43
N ASP A 23 -29.47 7.12 -6.58
CA ASP A 23 -30.04 7.68 -7.81
C ASP A 23 -31.57 7.42 -7.90
N ASP A 24 -32.15 6.64 -6.96
CA ASP A 24 -33.58 6.40 -6.87
C ASP A 24 -34.23 7.46 -5.97
N PRO A 25 -35.09 8.35 -6.50
CA PRO A 25 -35.70 9.44 -5.71
C PRO A 25 -36.64 8.95 -4.59
N ARG A 26 -36.93 7.66 -4.52
CA ARG A 26 -37.76 7.03 -3.48
C ARG A 26 -36.94 6.49 -2.31
N LYS A 27 -35.60 6.50 -2.40
CA LYS A 27 -34.70 5.92 -1.40
C LYS A 27 -33.87 7.00 -0.74
N ASP A 28 -33.81 6.95 0.58
CA ASP A 28 -33.09 7.88 1.43
C ASP A 28 -32.20 7.13 2.44
N GLU A 29 -31.49 7.86 3.29
CA GLU A 29 -30.62 7.28 4.31
C GLU A 29 -31.40 6.44 5.34
N GLU A 30 -32.68 6.72 5.58
CA GLU A 30 -33.53 5.89 6.45
C GLU A 30 -33.90 4.56 5.79
N TRP A 31 -34.19 4.56 4.49
CA TRP A 31 -34.31 3.34 3.70
C TRP A 31 -33.04 2.49 3.77
N TYR A 32 -31.88 3.12 3.58
CA TYR A 32 -30.59 2.41 3.63
C TYR A 32 -30.37 1.74 4.99
N ARG A 33 -30.59 2.46 6.11
CA ARG A 33 -30.47 1.88 7.46
C ARG A 33 -31.40 0.69 7.68
N ARG A 34 -32.66 0.79 7.26
CA ARG A 34 -33.63 -0.32 7.39
C ARG A 34 -33.22 -1.54 6.57
N GLU A 35 -32.72 -1.35 5.36
CA GLU A 35 -32.27 -2.48 4.54
C GLU A 35 -30.96 -3.08 5.10
N CYS A 36 -30.06 -2.28 5.67
CA CYS A 36 -28.89 -2.81 6.40
C CYS A 36 -29.30 -3.69 7.58
N GLU A 37 -30.25 -3.23 8.40
CA GLU A 37 -30.79 -4.00 9.54
C GLU A 37 -31.50 -5.28 9.08
N LYS A 38 -32.22 -5.23 7.96
CA LYS A 38 -32.96 -6.38 7.41
C LYS A 38 -32.05 -7.42 6.77
N ILE A 39 -31.03 -6.99 6.04
CA ILE A 39 -30.06 -7.90 5.39
C ILE A 39 -29.16 -8.54 6.44
N ASP A 40 -28.85 -7.83 7.53
CA ASP A 40 -28.04 -8.27 8.69
C ASP A 40 -26.75 -8.99 8.28
N ASN A 41 -26.19 -8.55 7.15
CA ASN A 41 -24.94 -9.07 6.62
C ASN A 41 -24.20 -7.94 5.92
N PRO A 42 -23.15 -7.38 6.53
CA PRO A 42 -22.43 -6.23 5.99
C PRO A 42 -21.76 -6.53 4.64
N VAL A 43 -21.43 -7.80 4.36
CA VAL A 43 -20.88 -8.20 3.06
C VAL A 43 -21.94 -8.11 1.97
N VAL A 44 -23.15 -8.59 2.24
CA VAL A 44 -24.27 -8.54 1.28
C VAL A 44 -24.73 -7.10 1.06
N VAL A 45 -24.80 -6.29 2.12
CA VAL A 45 -25.05 -4.84 2.02
C VAL A 45 -24.02 -4.18 1.10
N ALA A 46 -22.72 -4.40 1.35
CA ALA A 46 -21.68 -3.81 0.55
C ALA A 46 -21.74 -4.27 -0.92
N GLN A 47 -22.04 -5.54 -1.19
CA GLN A 47 -22.14 -6.07 -2.55
C GLN A 47 -23.37 -5.52 -3.30
N GLU A 48 -24.54 -5.61 -2.70
CA GLU A 48 -25.83 -5.41 -3.36
C GLU A 48 -26.32 -3.96 -3.29
N LEU A 49 -26.10 -3.30 -2.15
CA LEU A 49 -26.51 -1.90 -1.96
C LEU A 49 -25.39 -0.95 -2.38
N ASP A 50 -24.17 -1.16 -1.92
CA ASP A 50 -23.06 -0.20 -2.16
C ASP A 50 -22.26 -0.48 -3.44
N LEU A 51 -22.64 -1.51 -4.20
CA LEU A 51 -21.95 -1.93 -5.44
C LEU A 51 -20.45 -2.18 -5.24
N ASN A 52 -20.07 -2.65 -4.05
CA ASN A 52 -18.69 -2.87 -3.67
C ASN A 52 -18.20 -4.22 -4.19
N TYR A 53 -17.62 -4.23 -5.39
CA TYR A 53 -17.04 -5.42 -6.03
C TYR A 53 -15.89 -6.08 -5.25
N SER A 54 -15.36 -5.43 -4.21
CA SER A 54 -14.30 -5.97 -3.35
C SER A 54 -14.82 -6.71 -2.12
N ALA A 55 -16.10 -6.57 -1.78
CA ALA A 55 -16.72 -7.25 -0.63
C ALA A 55 -16.84 -8.78 -0.83
N SER A 56 -16.68 -9.31 -2.06
CA SER A 56 -16.70 -10.74 -2.35
C SER A 56 -15.33 -11.42 -2.33
N ALA A 57 -14.25 -10.71 -1.97
CA ALA A 57 -12.90 -11.26 -1.99
C ALA A 57 -12.57 -11.88 -0.62
N GLU A 58 -12.61 -13.21 -0.54
CA GLU A 58 -11.97 -13.93 0.58
C GLU A 58 -10.46 -13.62 0.59
N GLY A 59 -9.86 -13.48 1.78
CA GLY A 59 -8.43 -13.22 1.94
C GLY A 59 -7.99 -11.75 1.84
N VAL A 60 -8.92 -10.78 1.91
CA VAL A 60 -8.56 -9.35 1.98
C VAL A 60 -7.91 -9.03 3.33
N LEU A 61 -6.61 -8.73 3.31
CA LEU A 61 -5.87 -8.40 4.51
C LEU A 61 -6.17 -6.97 5.03
N ILE A 62 -6.26 -6.00 4.13
CA ILE A 62 -6.51 -4.59 4.44
C ILE A 62 -7.85 -4.19 3.79
N PRO A 63 -8.92 -4.02 4.57
CA PRO A 63 -10.22 -3.60 4.06
C PRO A 63 -10.14 -2.24 3.36
N SER A 64 -10.84 -2.11 2.22
CA SER A 64 -10.91 -0.86 1.46
C SER A 64 -11.43 0.30 2.30
N GLU A 65 -12.44 0.05 3.15
CA GLU A 65 -13.01 1.05 4.06
C GLU A 65 -11.94 1.71 4.94
N TRP A 66 -10.95 0.94 5.40
CA TRP A 66 -9.91 1.48 6.27
C TRP A 66 -8.94 2.38 5.50
N VAL A 67 -8.65 2.00 4.26
CA VAL A 67 -7.85 2.82 3.34
C VAL A 67 -8.57 4.13 3.02
N GLN A 68 -9.85 4.07 2.66
CA GLN A 68 -10.68 5.25 2.37
C GLN A 68 -10.79 6.17 3.59
N ALA A 69 -10.96 5.59 4.77
CA ALA A 69 -11.04 6.34 6.02
C ALA A 69 -9.74 7.10 6.30
N ALA A 70 -8.58 6.49 6.00
CA ALA A 70 -7.26 7.05 6.23
C ALA A 70 -6.84 8.17 5.25
N VAL A 71 -7.53 8.33 4.11
CA VAL A 71 -7.30 9.47 3.20
C VAL A 71 -7.53 10.77 3.98
N ASP A 72 -6.53 11.65 3.97
CA ASP A 72 -6.52 12.92 4.72
C ASP A 72 -6.78 12.79 6.23
N ALA A 73 -6.50 11.61 6.80
CA ALA A 73 -6.61 11.39 8.25
C ALA A 73 -5.83 12.42 9.07
N HIS A 74 -4.64 12.79 8.61
CA HIS A 74 -3.77 13.77 9.25
C HIS A 74 -4.43 15.17 9.33
N ILE A 75 -5.17 15.58 8.30
CA ILE A 75 -5.95 16.84 8.28
C ILE A 75 -7.15 16.71 9.21
N LYS A 76 -7.94 15.64 9.05
CA LYS A 76 -9.18 15.39 9.80
C LYS A 76 -8.94 15.32 11.31
N LEU A 77 -7.79 14.79 11.73
CA LEU A 77 -7.40 14.65 13.13
C LEU A 77 -6.49 15.80 13.62
N GLY A 78 -6.09 16.73 12.75
CA GLY A 78 -5.17 17.81 13.10
C GLY A 78 -3.77 17.33 13.53
N ILE A 79 -3.32 16.18 13.02
CA ILE A 79 -2.02 15.58 13.36
C ILE A 79 -1.02 15.96 12.28
N GLN A 80 0.07 16.62 12.68
CA GLN A 80 1.16 16.95 11.77
C GLN A 80 2.07 15.74 11.54
N PRO A 81 2.45 15.44 10.28
CA PRO A 81 3.43 14.40 9.99
C PRO A 81 4.80 14.80 10.54
N THR A 82 5.47 13.87 11.22
CA THR A 82 6.82 14.06 11.74
C THR A 82 7.68 12.82 11.50
N GLY A 83 9.00 12.99 11.49
CA GLY A 83 9.96 11.90 11.37
C GLY A 83 10.64 11.84 10.01
N LYS A 84 11.25 10.69 9.70
CA LYS A 84 12.07 10.54 8.50
C LYS A 84 11.21 10.52 7.23
N ARG A 85 11.72 11.12 6.15
CA ARG A 85 11.18 10.95 4.80
C ARG A 85 11.82 9.72 4.15
N LEU A 86 11.00 8.84 3.58
CA LEU A 86 11.46 7.54 3.04
C LEU A 86 10.81 7.27 1.68
N GLY A 87 11.61 6.83 0.71
CA GLY A 87 11.13 6.25 -0.54
C GLY A 87 11.02 4.73 -0.50
N ALA A 88 10.14 4.14 -1.31
CA ALA A 88 10.11 2.71 -1.57
C ALA A 88 9.81 2.43 -3.05
N MET A 89 10.68 1.62 -3.67
CA MET A 89 10.62 1.22 -5.08
C MET A 89 10.21 -0.25 -5.20
N ASP A 90 9.24 -0.52 -6.08
CA ASP A 90 8.94 -1.85 -6.60
C ASP A 90 9.35 -1.88 -8.08
N VAL A 91 10.19 -2.85 -8.42
CA VAL A 91 10.94 -2.86 -9.69
C VAL A 91 10.21 -3.71 -10.72
N ALA A 92 9.92 -3.11 -11.86
CA ALA A 92 9.48 -3.81 -13.06
C ALA A 92 10.40 -3.46 -14.23
N ASP A 93 10.24 -4.18 -15.33
CA ASP A 93 11.08 -4.03 -16.52
C ASP A 93 10.21 -3.85 -17.77
N GLU A 94 10.62 -4.35 -18.93
CA GLU A 94 9.88 -4.26 -20.20
C GLU A 94 8.54 -5.02 -20.25
N GLY A 95 8.18 -5.69 -19.16
CA GLY A 95 6.92 -6.40 -19.03
C GLY A 95 5.68 -5.50 -19.03
N ARG A 96 4.52 -6.14 -18.85
CA ARG A 96 3.24 -5.42 -18.71
C ARG A 96 3.17 -4.61 -17.41
N ASP A 97 3.86 -5.07 -16.37
CA ASP A 97 3.84 -4.44 -15.06
C ASP A 97 4.66 -3.15 -15.05
N LYS A 98 4.23 -2.19 -14.25
CA LYS A 98 4.89 -0.89 -14.14
C LYS A 98 5.81 -0.88 -12.92
N ASN A 99 6.89 -0.11 -13.03
CA ASN A 99 7.65 0.31 -11.87
C ASN A 99 6.76 1.18 -10.98
N ALA A 100 6.96 1.08 -9.67
CA ALA A 100 6.27 1.91 -8.70
C ALA A 100 7.25 2.55 -7.73
N PHE A 101 7.02 3.81 -7.37
CA PHE A 101 7.77 4.51 -6.35
C PHE A 101 6.83 5.30 -5.44
N SER A 102 6.94 5.05 -4.14
CA SER A 102 6.15 5.74 -3.12
C SER A 102 7.06 6.52 -2.18
N THR A 103 6.58 7.67 -1.69
CA THR A 103 7.32 8.50 -0.74
C THR A 103 6.44 8.88 0.43
N ARG A 104 7.01 8.85 1.63
CA ARG A 104 6.31 9.23 2.87
C ARG A 104 7.14 10.17 3.72
N HIS A 105 6.45 10.98 4.53
CA HIS A 105 7.03 11.72 5.65
C HIS A 105 6.42 11.19 6.96
N GLY A 106 7.21 10.48 7.76
CA GLY A 106 6.68 9.81 8.94
C GLY A 106 5.59 8.81 8.54
N PHE A 107 4.39 8.95 9.08
CA PHE A 107 3.25 8.11 8.75
C PHE A 107 2.49 8.54 7.48
N LEU A 108 2.73 9.75 6.97
CA LEU A 108 1.99 10.31 5.84
C LEU A 108 2.60 9.86 4.51
N LEU A 109 1.83 9.12 3.71
CA LEU A 109 2.15 8.86 2.31
C LEU A 109 1.87 10.14 1.50
N GLU A 110 2.88 10.70 0.85
CA GLU A 110 2.79 11.97 0.13
C GLU A 110 2.66 11.76 -1.38
N ASN A 111 3.40 10.79 -1.95
CA ASN A 111 3.37 10.52 -3.38
C ASN A 111 3.36 9.02 -3.68
N VAL A 112 2.68 8.67 -4.77
CA VAL A 112 2.79 7.37 -5.44
C VAL A 112 2.92 7.64 -6.94
N ARG A 113 3.99 7.12 -7.54
CA ARG A 113 4.32 7.31 -8.95
C ARG A 113 4.46 5.93 -9.60
N GLU A 114 3.99 5.82 -10.84
CA GLU A 114 4.19 4.62 -11.66
C GLU A 114 4.72 4.97 -13.05
N TRP A 115 5.55 4.11 -13.63
CA TRP A 115 6.02 4.26 -15.01
C TRP A 115 6.32 2.90 -15.65
N SER A 116 6.21 2.83 -16.98
CA SER A 116 6.58 1.63 -17.74
C SER A 116 8.11 1.57 -17.91
N GLY A 117 8.67 0.36 -17.85
CA GLY A 117 10.07 0.08 -18.20
C GLY A 117 10.30 -0.23 -19.69
N VAL A 118 9.26 -0.22 -20.53
CA VAL A 118 9.39 -0.58 -21.96
C VAL A 118 10.34 0.37 -22.68
N GLY A 119 11.34 -0.18 -23.37
CA GLY A 119 12.35 0.59 -24.09
C GLY A 119 13.36 1.29 -23.17
N SER A 120 13.46 0.84 -21.92
CA SER A 120 14.36 1.32 -20.87
C SER A 120 15.03 0.10 -20.23
N ASP A 121 15.98 0.34 -19.33
CA ASP A 121 16.51 -0.69 -18.43
C ASP A 121 16.26 -0.37 -16.95
N ILE A 122 16.66 -1.29 -16.08
CA ILE A 122 16.56 -1.12 -14.63
C ILE A 122 17.41 0.07 -14.17
N TYR A 123 18.62 0.25 -14.73
CA TYR A 123 19.50 1.36 -14.36
C TYR A 123 18.82 2.73 -14.56
N GLN A 124 18.18 2.94 -15.70
CA GLN A 124 17.41 4.15 -15.99
C GLN A 124 16.21 4.32 -15.04
N SER A 125 15.57 3.22 -14.62
CA SER A 125 14.52 3.26 -13.59
C SER A 125 15.09 3.66 -12.22
N VAL A 126 16.30 3.23 -11.87
CA VAL A 126 16.98 3.65 -10.64
C VAL A 126 17.39 5.13 -10.73
N GLU A 127 17.94 5.60 -11.86
CA GLU A 127 18.22 7.03 -12.07
C GLU A 127 16.97 7.89 -11.90
N LYS A 128 15.83 7.43 -12.41
CA LYS A 128 14.54 8.10 -12.25
C LYS A 128 14.11 8.16 -10.78
N VAL A 129 14.31 7.09 -10.01
CA VAL A 129 14.06 7.07 -8.56
C VAL A 129 14.98 8.05 -7.82
N PHE A 130 16.26 8.14 -8.19
CA PHE A 130 17.15 9.15 -7.63
C PHE A 130 16.64 10.57 -7.91
N GLY A 131 16.14 10.84 -9.12
CA GLY A 131 15.49 12.11 -9.44
C GLY A 131 14.28 12.40 -8.56
N PHE A 132 13.42 11.40 -8.30
CA PHE A 132 12.29 11.55 -7.37
C PHE A 132 12.74 11.77 -5.93
N CYS A 133 13.79 11.09 -5.48
CA CYS A 133 14.36 11.32 -4.16
C CYS A 133 14.82 12.77 -3.99
N GLU A 134 15.42 13.37 -5.01
CA GLU A 134 15.82 14.79 -4.94
C GLU A 134 14.62 15.73 -4.96
N GLN A 135 13.62 15.45 -5.79
CA GLN A 135 12.38 16.24 -5.82
C GLN A 135 11.65 16.23 -4.47
N ASP A 136 11.65 15.09 -3.79
CA ASP A 136 10.90 14.88 -2.55
C ASP A 136 11.75 15.05 -1.27
N ASN A 137 13.01 15.51 -1.42
CA ASN A 137 13.99 15.67 -0.33
C ASN A 137 14.20 14.39 0.50
N LEU A 138 14.48 13.27 -0.19
CA LEU A 138 14.80 11.98 0.40
C LEU A 138 16.30 11.72 0.40
N GLU A 139 16.80 11.27 1.54
CA GLU A 139 18.18 10.80 1.69
C GLU A 139 18.31 9.29 1.50
N GLU A 140 17.20 8.56 1.49
CA GLU A 140 17.19 7.12 1.33
C GLU A 140 15.88 6.60 0.71
N PHE A 141 15.98 5.43 0.09
CA PHE A 141 14.84 4.63 -0.33
C PHE A 141 15.09 3.14 -0.08
N ARG A 142 14.01 2.38 0.04
CA ARG A 142 14.04 0.91 0.00
C ARG A 142 13.63 0.39 -1.37
N PHE A 143 14.09 -0.80 -1.75
CA PHE A 143 13.70 -1.43 -3.01
C PHE A 143 13.49 -2.94 -2.83
N ASP A 144 12.60 -3.54 -3.61
CA ASP A 144 12.45 -5.00 -3.64
C ASP A 144 13.69 -5.65 -4.27
N GLU A 145 14.40 -6.49 -3.50
CA GLU A 145 15.60 -7.21 -3.95
C GLU A 145 15.31 -8.68 -4.32
N ASP A 146 14.09 -9.21 -4.12
CA ASP A 146 13.82 -10.65 -4.27
C ASP A 146 13.85 -11.14 -5.73
N GLY A 147 13.76 -10.24 -6.70
CA GLY A 147 13.68 -10.58 -8.12
C GLY A 147 14.52 -9.65 -9.00
N LEU A 148 13.85 -8.99 -9.96
CA LEU A 148 14.50 -8.07 -10.91
C LEU A 148 15.32 -6.98 -10.21
N GLY A 149 14.87 -6.53 -9.03
CA GLY A 149 15.55 -5.48 -8.28
C GLY A 149 16.87 -5.89 -7.61
N ALA A 150 17.35 -7.13 -7.76
CA ALA A 150 18.68 -7.54 -7.29
C ALA A 150 19.82 -6.65 -7.82
N GLY A 151 19.66 -6.08 -9.02
CA GLY A 151 20.63 -5.17 -9.66
C GLY A 151 20.66 -3.76 -9.07
N VAL A 152 19.57 -3.31 -8.42
CA VAL A 152 19.40 -1.90 -7.98
C VAL A 152 20.50 -1.45 -7.04
N ARG A 153 21.06 -2.33 -6.22
CA ARG A 153 22.18 -2.00 -5.34
C ARG A 153 23.43 -1.57 -6.13
N GLY A 154 23.72 -2.29 -7.22
CA GLY A 154 24.84 -1.99 -8.11
C GLY A 154 24.64 -0.67 -8.83
N ASP A 155 23.44 -0.46 -9.37
CA ASP A 155 23.06 0.76 -10.08
C ASP A 155 23.11 1.98 -9.15
N ALA A 156 22.52 1.87 -7.96
CA ALA A 156 22.55 2.94 -6.97
C ALA A 156 23.97 3.28 -6.51
N ARG A 157 24.88 2.30 -6.43
CA ARG A 157 26.29 2.55 -6.14
C ARG A 157 26.94 3.34 -7.28
N ALA A 158 26.77 2.93 -8.53
CA ALA A 158 27.34 3.62 -9.69
C ALA A 158 26.81 5.06 -9.81
N ILE A 159 25.51 5.26 -9.62
CA ILE A 159 24.89 6.60 -9.61
C ILE A 159 25.46 7.45 -8.46
N ASN A 160 25.61 6.88 -7.26
CA ASN A 160 26.22 7.60 -6.13
C ASN A 160 27.69 7.97 -6.36
N GLU A 161 28.48 7.15 -7.06
CA GLU A 161 29.85 7.50 -7.47
C GLU A 161 29.86 8.76 -8.34
N LEU A 162 28.95 8.85 -9.33
CA LEU A 162 28.78 10.04 -10.16
C LEU A 162 28.33 11.26 -9.34
N ARG A 163 27.39 11.07 -8.39
CA ARG A 163 26.94 12.13 -7.48
C ARG A 163 28.08 12.66 -6.62
N ASN A 164 28.87 11.77 -6.04
CA ASN A 164 30.00 12.12 -5.19
C ASN A 164 31.08 12.88 -5.99
N ALA A 165 31.38 12.46 -7.21
CA ALA A 165 32.27 13.19 -8.12
C ALA A 165 31.75 14.61 -8.42
N ALA A 166 30.42 14.77 -8.52
CA ALA A 166 29.74 16.05 -8.68
C ALA A 166 29.52 16.81 -7.35
N ARG A 167 30.08 16.36 -6.23
CA ARG A 167 29.88 16.92 -4.87
C ARG A 167 28.42 17.01 -4.43
N ARG A 168 27.58 16.09 -4.91
CA ARG A 168 26.19 15.92 -4.50
C ARG A 168 26.11 14.85 -3.41
N PRO A 169 25.24 15.00 -2.40
CA PRO A 169 25.03 13.98 -1.38
C PRO A 169 24.61 12.63 -1.99
N SER A 170 25.13 11.54 -1.43
CA SER A 170 24.69 10.20 -1.75
C SER A 170 23.26 9.95 -1.26
N ILE A 171 22.52 9.10 -1.97
CA ILE A 171 21.19 8.62 -1.57
C ILE A 171 21.30 7.13 -1.25
N LEU A 172 20.91 6.74 -0.04
CA LEU A 172 21.03 5.37 0.43
C LEU A 172 19.94 4.48 -0.17
N ALA A 173 20.33 3.48 -0.96
CA ALA A 173 19.44 2.43 -1.44
C ALA A 173 19.55 1.20 -0.52
N THR A 174 18.49 0.94 0.25
CA THR A 174 18.45 -0.18 1.20
C THR A 174 17.61 -1.34 0.63
N PRO A 175 18.15 -2.56 0.51
CA PRO A 175 17.38 -3.70 0.01
C PRO A 175 16.23 -4.05 0.96
N PHE A 176 15.14 -4.53 0.38
CA PHE A 176 14.07 -5.22 1.09
C PHE A 176 13.87 -6.58 0.43
N ARG A 177 14.07 -7.67 1.20
CA ARG A 177 13.76 -9.03 0.77
C ARG A 177 12.49 -9.49 1.45
N GLY A 178 11.37 -9.48 0.73
CA GLY A 178 10.09 -9.94 1.24
C GLY A 178 10.11 -11.42 1.64
N SER A 179 10.89 -12.23 0.92
CA SER A 179 11.14 -13.65 1.17
C SER A 179 12.06 -13.91 2.38
N GLY A 180 12.74 -12.87 2.88
CA GLY A 180 13.69 -12.97 3.98
C GLY A 180 13.03 -13.19 5.34
N ALA A 181 13.90 -13.40 6.35
CA ALA A 181 13.49 -13.52 7.74
C ALA A 181 12.73 -12.27 8.22
N VAL A 182 11.87 -12.46 9.21
CA VAL A 182 11.18 -11.37 9.89
C VAL A 182 12.18 -10.40 10.54
N PHE A 183 11.82 -9.13 10.62
CA PHE A 183 12.52 -8.15 11.45
C PHE A 183 12.24 -8.42 12.92
N ASP A 184 13.26 -8.22 13.76
CA ASP A 184 13.17 -8.33 15.21
C ASP A 184 12.45 -9.62 15.66
N PRO A 185 13.02 -10.81 15.36
CA PRO A 185 12.32 -12.09 15.48
C PRO A 185 11.84 -12.41 16.90
N ASP A 186 12.53 -11.87 17.91
CA ASP A 186 12.24 -12.07 19.33
C ASP A 186 11.33 -10.99 19.93
N ASP A 187 10.90 -10.00 19.15
CA ASP A 187 9.91 -9.01 19.58
C ASP A 187 8.49 -9.55 19.47
N GLU A 188 7.57 -9.02 20.28
CA GLU A 188 6.17 -9.42 20.31
C GLU A 188 5.39 -8.94 19.06
N ALA A 189 4.85 -9.88 18.28
CA ALA A 189 3.91 -9.61 17.19
C ALA A 189 2.51 -9.31 17.70
N VAL A 190 2.08 -10.10 18.69
CA VAL A 190 0.79 -10.01 19.40
C VAL A 190 1.09 -10.12 20.88
N ARG A 191 0.65 -9.12 21.65
CA ARG A 191 0.78 -9.12 23.11
C ARG A 191 -0.02 -10.26 23.70
N GLY A 192 0.51 -10.89 24.75
CA GLY A 192 -0.23 -11.88 25.52
C GLY A 192 -1.44 -11.26 26.22
N ASP A 193 -2.54 -12.01 26.32
CA ASP A 193 -3.71 -11.65 27.11
C ASP A 193 -4.21 -12.85 27.92
N ASN A 194 -4.99 -12.60 28.98
CA ASN A 194 -5.70 -13.63 29.76
C ASN A 194 -4.85 -14.83 30.19
N GLY A 195 -3.58 -14.59 30.56
CA GLY A 195 -2.65 -15.64 30.98
C GLY A 195 -1.96 -16.40 29.84
N GLN A 196 -2.22 -16.05 28.58
CA GLN A 196 -1.47 -16.54 27.43
C GLN A 196 -0.20 -15.71 27.21
N ALA A 197 0.89 -16.38 26.84
CA ALA A 197 2.14 -15.73 26.48
C ALA A 197 1.98 -14.92 25.17
N ALA A 198 2.79 -13.87 25.03
CA ALA A 198 2.87 -13.13 23.78
C ALA A 198 3.39 -14.03 22.65
N ARG A 199 2.93 -13.77 21.42
CA ARG A 199 3.46 -14.43 20.22
C ARG A 199 4.55 -13.58 19.61
N LEU A 200 5.73 -14.15 19.40
CA LEU A 200 6.87 -13.46 18.82
C LEU A 200 6.73 -13.32 17.30
N ASN A 201 7.45 -12.37 16.71
CA ASN A 201 7.47 -12.16 15.26
C ASN A 201 7.82 -13.43 14.48
N LYS A 202 8.83 -14.16 14.93
CA LYS A 202 9.28 -15.41 14.30
C LYS A 202 8.23 -16.54 14.35
N ASP A 203 7.36 -16.52 15.36
CA ASP A 203 6.32 -17.53 15.57
C ASP A 203 4.98 -17.13 14.92
N PHE A 204 4.85 -15.86 14.52
CA PHE A 204 3.61 -15.32 13.96
C PHE A 204 3.67 -15.12 12.45
N PHE A 205 4.81 -14.68 11.89
CA PHE A 205 4.93 -14.37 10.46
C PHE A 205 5.84 -15.35 9.74
N ALA A 206 5.43 -15.75 8.53
CA ALA A 206 6.23 -16.62 7.68
C ALA A 206 7.50 -15.95 7.13
N ASN A 207 7.47 -14.63 6.88
CA ASN A 207 8.56 -13.86 6.30
C ASN A 207 8.37 -12.34 6.49
N ALA A 208 9.38 -11.56 6.08
CA ALA A 208 9.36 -10.09 6.13
C ALA A 208 8.18 -9.48 5.37
N LYS A 209 7.74 -10.07 4.25
CA LYS A 209 6.57 -9.61 3.49
C LYS A 209 5.29 -9.71 4.32
N ALA A 210 5.02 -10.87 4.92
CA ALA A 210 3.85 -11.08 5.77
C ALA A 210 3.83 -10.11 6.96
N GLN A 211 4.98 -9.95 7.63
CA GLN A 211 5.14 -9.01 8.73
C GLN A 211 4.88 -7.55 8.31
N SER A 212 5.43 -7.14 7.16
CA SER A 212 5.29 -5.76 6.65
C SER A 212 3.85 -5.44 6.25
N TRP A 213 3.17 -6.36 5.57
CA TRP A 213 1.76 -6.23 5.22
C TRP A 213 0.86 -6.18 6.46
N TRP A 214 1.16 -6.99 7.48
CA TRP A 214 0.44 -6.93 8.76
C TRP A 214 0.67 -5.61 9.49
N ARG A 215 1.89 -5.07 9.47
CA ARG A 215 2.19 -3.75 10.02
C ARG A 215 1.37 -2.66 9.34
N LEU A 216 1.31 -2.66 8.00
CA LEU A 216 0.50 -1.72 7.24
C LEU A 216 -0.98 -1.83 7.59
N ARG A 217 -1.49 -3.07 7.71
CA ARG A 217 -2.85 -3.33 8.17
C ARG A 217 -3.15 -2.68 9.52
N LYS A 218 -2.27 -2.86 10.52
CA LYS A 218 -2.45 -2.28 11.86
C LYS A 218 -2.56 -0.75 11.81
N LEU A 219 -1.73 -0.10 10.99
CA LEU A 219 -1.77 1.36 10.80
C LEU A 219 -3.12 1.84 10.24
N PHE A 220 -3.70 1.11 9.28
CA PHE A 220 -5.02 1.43 8.75
C PHE A 220 -6.15 1.19 9.76
N SER A 221 -6.08 0.12 10.59
CA SER A 221 -7.10 -0.11 11.63
C SER A 221 -7.08 0.90 12.77
N GLU A 222 -5.88 1.34 13.18
CA GLU A 222 -5.74 2.26 14.33
C GLU A 222 -6.39 3.62 14.08
N TYR A 223 -6.49 4.05 12.81
CA TYR A 223 -7.23 5.27 12.46
C TYR A 223 -8.71 5.18 12.84
N LEU A 224 -9.37 4.06 12.53
CA LEU A 224 -10.80 3.89 12.81
C LEU A 224 -11.08 3.84 14.31
N ALA A 225 -10.19 3.23 15.10
CA ALA A 225 -10.30 3.19 16.55
C ALA A 225 -10.25 4.59 17.20
N ARG A 226 -9.73 5.62 16.52
CA ARG A 226 -9.69 7.01 17.00
C ARG A 226 -10.89 7.86 16.58
N ARG A 227 -11.80 7.30 15.76
CA ARG A 227 -13.06 7.95 15.35
C ARG A 227 -14.26 7.55 16.22
N GLY A 228 -14.16 6.46 16.99
CA GLY A 228 -15.16 6.04 17.98
C GLY A 228 -14.78 6.55 19.37
#